data_AF-A0A8D0HN40-F1
#
_entry.id   AF-A0A8D0HN40-F1
#
_cell.length_a   1.000
_cell.length_b   1.000
_cell.length_c   1.000
_cell.angle_alpha   90.00
_cell.angle_beta   90.00
_cell.angle_gamma   90.00
#
_symmetry.space_group_name_H-M   'P 1'
#
loop_
_entity.id
_entity.type
_entity.pdbx_description
1 polymer ?
#
loop_
_entity_poly.entity_id
_entity_poly.type
_entity_poly.pdbx_seq_one_letter_code
_entity_poly.pdbx_strand_id
1 'polypeptide(L)'
;MRITNKEHQETLSRLERKFLEEKETNESLVREKILQSTQQKTQIQELQNKVERLEMALVHMTKEFETEIQQTEHKALVENQAGQVEISKLQQLLEMKDREMNRVKKLARNILDERTEVERFFLESLEQVKQQIMSSRKCYKQVAQAAYQKKMMEAFAGREEYPRIRTFNSYKHSTNSVHKDLQEAEKWTNIQRGKVDIS
;
A
#
# COMPACT_ATOMS: atom_id res chain seq x y z
N MET A 1 42.60 8.69 125.76
CA MET A 1 43.56 8.99 124.68
C MET A 1 44.03 7.78 123.86
N ARG A 2 44.08 6.53 124.38
CA ARG A 2 44.50 5.35 123.58
C ARG A 2 43.39 4.74 122.70
N ILE A 3 42.13 4.83 123.12
CA ILE A 3 40.98 4.27 122.39
C ILE A 3 40.72 5.05 121.08
N THR A 4 40.79 6.37 121.13
CA THR A 4 40.59 7.29 119.99
C THR A 4 41.64 7.14 118.88
N ASN A 5 42.87 6.74 119.22
CA ASN A 5 43.96 6.58 118.25
C ASN A 5 43.83 5.23 117.49
N LYS A 6 43.36 4.19 118.18
CA LYS A 6 43.07 2.89 117.56
C LYS A 6 41.88 2.98 116.61
N GLU A 7 40.82 3.70 116.99
CA GLU A 7 39.66 3.97 116.13
C GLU A 7 40.06 4.81 114.89
N HIS A 8 40.97 5.78 115.05
CA HIS A 8 41.55 6.52 113.93
C HIS A 8 42.37 5.61 112.99
N GLN A 9 43.19 4.71 113.54
CA GLN A 9 43.97 3.77 112.74
C GLN A 9 43.07 2.81 111.94
N GLU A 10 42.01 2.29 112.56
CA GLU A 10 41.05 1.38 111.91
C GLU A 10 40.21 2.09 110.84
N THR A 11 39.81 3.35 111.07
CA THR A 11 39.11 4.14 110.05
C THR A 11 40.01 4.50 108.87
N LEU A 12 41.29 4.81 109.12
CA LEU A 12 42.29 5.06 108.07
C LEU A 12 42.48 3.81 107.19
N SER A 13 42.73 2.65 107.80
CA SER A 13 42.90 1.39 107.08
C SER A 13 41.65 0.96 106.32
N ARG A 14 40.45 1.31 106.81
CA ARG A 14 39.19 1.08 106.09
C ARG A 14 39.05 2.00 104.87
N LEU A 15 39.47 3.25 104.99
CA LEU A 15 39.47 4.22 103.88
C LEU A 15 40.49 3.85 102.81
N GLU A 16 41.71 3.46 103.19
CA GLU A 16 42.76 2.99 102.27
C GLU A 16 42.31 1.78 101.47
N ARG A 17 41.64 0.82 102.11
CA ARG A 17 41.11 -0.38 101.43
C ARG A 17 40.00 -0.04 100.43
N LYS A 18 39.06 0.84 100.82
CA LYS A 18 38.00 1.32 99.91
C LYS A 18 38.58 2.09 98.72
N PHE A 19 39.58 2.94 98.97
CA PHE A 19 40.24 3.70 97.92
C PHE A 19 41.01 2.79 96.95
N LEU A 20 41.62 1.71 97.46
CA LEU A 20 42.29 0.71 96.63
C LEU A 20 41.30 -0.07 95.74
N GLU A 21 40.18 -0.52 96.32
CA GLU A 21 39.09 -1.18 95.57
C GLU A 21 38.49 -0.24 94.51
N GLU A 22 38.24 1.03 94.86
CA GLU A 22 37.76 2.04 93.92
C GLU A 22 38.78 2.30 92.80
N LYS A 23 40.07 2.35 93.12
CA LYS A 23 41.14 2.50 92.11
C LYS A 23 41.20 1.30 91.16
N GLU A 24 41.18 0.08 91.66
CA GLU A 24 41.21 -1.14 90.83
C GLU A 24 39.98 -1.25 89.93
N THR A 25 38.79 -0.98 90.48
CA THR A 25 37.55 -0.97 89.70
C THR A 25 37.57 0.10 88.61
N ASN A 26 38.04 1.31 88.92
CA ASN A 26 38.13 2.39 87.96
C ASN A 26 39.20 2.11 86.88
N GLU A 27 40.35 1.54 87.23
CA GLU A 27 41.36 1.09 86.25
C GLU A 27 40.83 -0.03 85.34
N SER A 28 40.05 -0.97 85.88
CA SER A 28 39.38 -2.01 85.08
C SER A 28 38.36 -1.40 84.12
N LEU A 29 37.55 -0.45 84.59
CA LEU A 29 36.54 0.24 83.78
C LEU A 29 37.18 1.07 82.66
N VAL A 30 38.29 1.75 82.94
CA VAL A 30 39.06 2.49 81.93
C VAL A 30 39.62 1.55 80.86
N ARG A 31 40.19 0.40 81.25
CA ARG A 31 40.68 -0.61 80.30
C ARG A 31 39.56 -1.15 79.40
N GLU A 32 38.40 -1.45 79.98
CA GLU A 32 37.24 -1.91 79.21
C GLU A 32 36.71 -0.85 78.25
N LYS A 33 36.60 0.41 78.69
CA LYS A 33 36.21 1.54 77.84
C LYS A 33 37.19 1.77 76.68
N ILE A 34 38.50 1.62 76.93
CA ILE A 34 39.53 1.71 75.88
C ILE A 34 39.32 0.59 74.87
N LEU A 35 39.12 -0.65 75.31
CA LEU A 35 38.89 -1.79 74.41
C LEU A 35 37.63 -1.58 73.55
N GLN A 36 36.51 -1.20 74.17
CA GLN A 36 35.27 -0.89 73.45
C GLN A 36 35.46 0.25 72.44
N SER A 37 36.17 1.31 72.82
CA SER A 37 36.48 2.44 71.93
C SER A 37 37.34 2.01 70.73
N THR A 38 38.33 1.15 70.96
CA THR A 38 39.15 0.61 69.85
C THR A 38 38.34 -0.25 68.90
N GLN A 39 37.44 -1.10 69.42
CA GLN A 39 36.58 -1.95 68.59
C GLN A 39 35.54 -1.14 67.81
N GLN A 40 34.98 -0.09 68.41
CA GLN A 40 34.10 0.85 67.69
C GLN A 40 34.85 1.57 66.57
N LYS A 41 36.11 1.99 66.82
CA LYS A 41 36.93 2.65 65.81
C LYS A 41 37.23 1.75 64.61
N THR A 42 37.50 0.47 64.83
CA THR A 42 37.71 -0.49 63.73
C THR A 42 36.42 -0.71 62.93
N GLN A 43 35.27 -0.85 63.60
CA GLN A 43 33.97 -0.98 62.93
C GLN A 43 33.63 0.25 62.10
N ILE A 44 33.88 1.45 62.62
CA ILE A 44 33.67 2.70 61.88
C ILE A 44 34.55 2.72 60.63
N GLN A 45 35.82 2.33 60.73
CA GLN A 45 36.71 2.28 59.58
C GLN A 45 36.24 1.28 58.52
N GLU A 46 35.79 0.09 58.92
CA GLU A 46 35.25 -0.93 58.01
C GLU A 46 34.00 -0.43 57.29
N LEU A 47 33.09 0.21 58.01
CA LEU A 47 31.88 0.81 57.44
C LEU A 47 32.22 1.95 56.48
N GLN A 48 33.16 2.84 56.82
CA GLN A 48 33.64 3.90 55.94
C GLN A 48 34.20 3.33 54.63
N ASN A 49 35.06 2.32 54.72
CA ASN A 49 35.62 1.66 53.53
C ASN A 49 34.53 0.99 52.68
N LYS A 50 33.46 0.48 53.31
CA LYS A 50 32.33 -0.12 52.58
C LYS A 50 31.48 0.95 51.89
N VAL A 51 31.24 2.08 52.54
CA VAL A 51 30.52 3.23 51.96
C VAL A 51 31.30 3.75 50.76
N GLU A 52 32.61 3.98 50.89
CA GLU A 52 33.45 4.46 49.79
C GLU A 52 33.41 3.51 48.58
N ARG A 53 33.51 2.20 48.80
CA ARG A 53 33.38 1.21 47.72
C ARG A 53 32.02 1.24 47.04
N LEU A 54 30.94 1.41 47.81
CA LEU A 54 29.59 1.51 47.25
C LEU A 54 29.40 2.80 46.46
N GLU A 55 29.91 3.92 46.96
CA GLU A 55 29.89 5.20 46.27
C GLU A 55 30.66 5.13 44.94
N MET A 56 31.86 4.52 44.93
CA MET A 56 32.63 4.30 43.70
C MET A 56 31.87 3.42 42.69
N ALA A 57 31.28 2.31 43.15
CA ALA A 57 30.50 1.42 42.29
C ALA A 57 29.28 2.14 41.70
N LEU A 58 28.60 2.97 42.50
CA LEU A 58 27.43 3.72 42.07
C LEU A 58 27.79 4.81 41.05
N VAL A 59 28.92 5.50 41.24
CA VAL A 59 29.44 6.47 40.25
C VAL A 59 29.77 5.78 38.92
N HIS A 60 30.41 4.61 38.96
CA HIS A 60 30.71 3.84 37.75
C HIS A 60 29.44 3.45 37.02
N MET A 61 28.49 2.85 37.75
CA MET A 61 27.23 2.38 37.18
C MET A 61 26.38 3.52 36.61
N THR A 62 26.36 4.69 37.27
CA THR A 62 25.66 5.88 36.75
C THR A 62 26.26 6.35 35.44
N LYS A 63 27.59 6.39 35.34
CA LYS A 63 28.29 6.77 34.09
C LYS A 63 28.02 5.78 32.96
N GLU A 64 28.07 4.48 33.25
CA GLU A 64 27.75 3.45 32.26
C GLU A 64 26.32 3.61 31.73
N PHE A 65 25.34 3.79 32.62
CA PHE A 65 23.95 4.03 32.22
C PHE A 65 23.80 5.30 31.37
N GLU A 66 24.43 6.42 31.76
CA GLU A 66 24.41 7.64 30.96
C GLU A 66 24.99 7.41 29.55
N THR A 67 26.10 6.67 29.44
CA THR A 67 26.69 6.35 28.14
C THR A 67 25.80 5.43 27.29
N GLU A 68 25.16 4.44 27.90
CA GLU A 68 24.26 3.51 27.22
C GLU A 68 23.00 4.22 26.71
N ILE A 69 22.43 5.14 27.51
CA ILE A 69 21.32 5.99 27.11
C ILE A 69 21.71 6.82 25.88
N GLN A 70 22.84 7.53 25.94
CA GLN A 70 23.30 8.35 24.82
C GLN A 70 23.55 7.53 23.54
N GLN A 71 24.15 6.34 23.66
CA GLN A 71 24.37 5.45 22.52
C GLN A 71 23.06 4.97 21.92
N THR A 72 22.10 4.60 22.77
CA THR A 72 20.78 4.12 22.34
C THR A 72 20.00 5.22 21.63
N GLU A 73 19.99 6.43 22.20
CA GLU A 73 19.37 7.61 21.58
C GLU A 73 20.00 7.95 20.23
N HIS A 74 21.34 7.95 20.16
CA HIS A 74 22.03 8.23 18.91
C HIS A 74 21.72 7.19 17.83
N LYS A 75 21.71 5.90 18.20
CA LYS A 75 21.37 4.81 17.28
C LYS A 75 19.93 4.94 16.78
N ALA A 76 18.98 5.18 17.67
CA ALA A 76 17.59 5.39 17.30
C ALA A 76 17.40 6.61 16.38
N LEU A 77 18.15 7.69 16.62
CA LEU A 77 18.14 8.87 15.76
C LEU A 77 18.61 8.55 14.34
N VAL A 78 19.75 7.85 14.20
CA VAL A 78 20.31 7.47 12.90
C VAL A 78 19.36 6.52 12.15
N GLU A 79 18.80 5.53 12.83
CA GLU A 79 17.83 4.60 12.26
C GLU A 79 16.56 5.31 11.79
N ASN A 80 16.03 6.24 12.58
CA ASN A 80 14.87 7.06 12.19
C ASN A 80 15.18 7.95 10.97
N GLN A 81 16.36 8.55 10.91
CA GLN A 81 16.77 9.36 9.76
C GLN A 81 16.88 8.50 8.49
N ALA A 82 17.47 7.32 8.59
CA ALA A 82 17.55 6.37 7.47
C ALA A 82 16.15 5.94 7.01
N GLY A 83 15.27 5.60 7.95
CA GLY A 83 13.87 5.26 7.66
C GLY A 83 13.12 6.40 6.97
N GLN A 84 13.33 7.64 7.40
CA GLN A 84 12.69 8.80 6.79
C GLN A 84 13.11 9.02 5.32
N VAL A 85 14.39 8.79 5.01
CA VAL A 85 14.90 8.86 3.63
C VAL A 85 14.27 7.76 2.76
N GLU A 86 14.17 6.54 3.28
CA GLU A 86 13.54 5.43 2.57
C GLU A 86 12.05 5.69 2.31
N ILE A 87 11.31 6.17 3.33
CA ILE A 87 9.91 6.56 3.18
C ILE A 87 9.75 7.61 2.09
N SER A 88 10.59 8.65 2.08
CA SER A 88 10.55 9.69 1.05
C SER A 88 10.79 9.13 -0.35
N LYS A 89 11.72 8.18 -0.50
CA LYS A 89 12.00 7.52 -1.78
C LYS A 89 10.82 6.67 -2.25
N LEU A 90 10.20 5.91 -1.33
CA LEU A 90 9.03 5.09 -1.64
C LEU A 90 7.82 5.95 -2.03
N GLN A 91 7.59 7.07 -1.36
CA GLN A 91 6.54 8.02 -1.71
C GLN A 91 6.72 8.59 -3.12
N GLN A 92 7.95 9.00 -3.49
CA GLN A 92 8.25 9.48 -4.84
C GLN A 92 8.03 8.40 -5.90
N LEU A 93 8.44 7.16 -5.62
CA LEU A 93 8.25 6.03 -6.53
C LEU A 93 6.77 5.74 -6.74
N LEU A 94 5.99 5.74 -5.66
CA LEU A 94 4.55 5.56 -5.72
C LEU A 94 3.88 6.63 -6.59
N GLU A 95 4.24 7.90 -6.40
CA GLU A 95 3.69 9.00 -7.20
C GLU A 95 4.01 8.84 -8.70
N MET A 96 5.24 8.45 -9.03
CA MET A 96 5.62 8.18 -10.42
C MET A 96 4.82 7.01 -11.02
N LYS A 97 4.59 5.95 -10.23
CA LYS A 97 3.79 4.79 -10.65
C LYS A 97 2.32 5.15 -10.85
N ASP A 98 1.75 5.99 -10.00
CA ASP A 98 0.37 6.48 -10.15
C ASP A 98 0.20 7.33 -11.40
N ARG A 99 1.16 8.22 -11.70
CA ARG A 99 1.15 9.02 -12.94
C ARG A 99 1.19 8.13 -14.17
N GLU A 100 2.04 7.11 -14.17
CA GLU A 100 2.14 6.16 -15.29
C GLU A 100 0.87 5.33 -15.44
N MET A 101 0.30 4.84 -14.34
CA MET A 101 -0.96 4.12 -14.31
C MET A 101 -2.10 4.97 -14.89
N ASN A 102 -2.16 6.27 -14.56
CA ASN A 102 -3.16 7.18 -15.10
C ASN A 102 -2.99 7.40 -16.62
N ARG A 103 -1.75 7.43 -17.13
CA ARG A 103 -1.50 7.47 -18.57
C ARG A 103 -2.00 6.21 -19.27
N VAL A 104 -1.70 5.03 -18.72
CA VAL A 104 -2.16 3.74 -19.26
C VAL A 104 -3.69 3.67 -19.27
N LYS A 105 -4.36 4.08 -18.18
CA LYS A 105 -5.83 4.14 -18.10
C LYS A 105 -6.42 5.06 -19.18
N LYS A 106 -5.82 6.23 -19.38
CA LYS A 106 -6.26 7.17 -20.42
C LYS A 106 -6.10 6.58 -21.83
N LEU A 107 -4.95 5.95 -22.09
CA LEU A 107 -4.69 5.30 -23.38
C LEU A 107 -5.68 4.15 -23.63
N ALA A 108 -5.92 3.30 -22.64
CA ALA A 108 -6.88 2.20 -22.75
C ALA A 108 -8.29 2.73 -23.04
N ARG A 109 -8.70 3.84 -22.41
CA ARG A 109 -9.98 4.49 -22.69
C ARG A 109 -10.04 5.01 -24.13
N ASN A 110 -9.02 5.72 -24.60
CA ASN A 110 -8.97 6.22 -25.98
C ASN A 110 -9.10 5.09 -27.00
N ILE A 111 -8.38 3.97 -26.81
CA ILE A 111 -8.45 2.81 -27.71
C ILE A 111 -9.88 2.24 -27.75
N LEU A 112 -10.56 2.15 -26.60
CA LEU A 112 -11.94 1.69 -26.55
C LEU A 112 -12.90 2.66 -27.26
N ASP A 113 -12.71 3.96 -27.06
CA ASP A 113 -13.52 5.01 -27.69
C ASP A 113 -13.34 4.98 -29.22
N GLU A 114 -12.10 4.91 -29.71
CA GLU A 114 -11.78 4.78 -31.14
C GLU A 114 -12.35 3.50 -31.75
N ARG A 115 -12.19 2.35 -31.07
CA ARG A 115 -12.79 1.09 -31.51
C ARG A 115 -14.32 1.18 -31.60
N THR A 116 -14.95 1.79 -30.61
CA THR A 116 -16.40 1.99 -30.58
C THR A 116 -16.88 2.87 -31.73
N GLU A 117 -16.11 3.91 -32.08
CA GLU A 117 -16.41 4.78 -33.22
C GLU A 117 -16.32 4.02 -34.54
N VAL A 118 -15.26 3.23 -34.75
CA VAL A 118 -15.08 2.40 -35.96
C VAL A 118 -16.18 1.35 -36.09
N GLU A 119 -16.54 0.67 -35.01
CA GLU A 119 -17.64 -0.31 -35.00
C GLU A 119 -18.97 0.33 -35.37
N ARG A 120 -19.26 1.52 -34.83
CA ARG A 120 -20.45 2.29 -35.17
C ARG A 120 -20.46 2.66 -36.65
N PHE A 121 -19.35 3.19 -37.16
CA PHE A 121 -19.22 3.55 -38.57
C PHE A 121 -19.49 2.35 -39.50
N PHE A 122 -18.97 1.17 -39.18
CA PHE A 122 -19.21 -0.03 -39.98
C PHE A 122 -20.68 -0.48 -39.92
N LEU A 123 -21.31 -0.45 -38.74
CA LEU A 123 -22.73 -0.79 -38.60
C LEU A 123 -23.62 0.17 -39.40
N GLU A 124 -23.35 1.47 -39.33
CA GLU A 124 -24.06 2.50 -40.09
C GLU A 124 -23.85 2.31 -41.59
N SER A 125 -22.62 2.06 -42.04
CA SER A 125 -22.30 1.82 -43.45
C SER A 125 -23.01 0.57 -43.99
N LEU A 126 -23.03 -0.53 -43.23
CA LEU A 126 -23.73 -1.75 -43.60
C LEU A 126 -25.25 -1.52 -43.71
N GLU A 127 -25.84 -0.78 -42.77
CA GLU A 127 -27.25 -0.44 -42.84
C GLU A 127 -27.55 0.47 -44.03
N GLN A 128 -26.71 1.47 -44.32
CA GLN A 128 -26.85 2.31 -45.51
C GLN A 128 -26.81 1.48 -46.80
N VAL A 129 -25.84 0.59 -46.96
CA VAL A 129 -25.72 -0.29 -48.14
C VAL A 129 -26.95 -1.18 -48.28
N LYS A 130 -27.42 -1.78 -47.18
CA LYS A 130 -28.65 -2.58 -47.17
C LYS A 130 -29.87 -1.76 -47.61
N GLN A 131 -30.03 -0.55 -47.11
CA GLN A 131 -31.12 0.36 -47.52
C GLN A 131 -31.01 0.75 -48.99
N GLN A 132 -29.81 1.01 -49.49
CA GLN A 132 -29.56 1.31 -50.90
C GLN A 132 -29.89 0.12 -51.79
N ILE A 133 -29.53 -1.11 -51.41
CA ILE A 133 -29.88 -2.34 -52.13
C ILE A 133 -31.39 -2.51 -52.18
N MET A 134 -32.10 -2.35 -51.05
CA MET A 134 -33.56 -2.45 -51.02
C MET A 134 -34.22 -1.40 -51.92
N SER A 135 -33.74 -0.16 -51.86
CA SER A 135 -34.25 0.94 -52.69
C SER A 135 -33.98 0.72 -54.17
N SER A 136 -32.77 0.29 -54.53
CA SER A 136 -32.38 -0.04 -55.90
C SER A 136 -33.21 -1.19 -56.46
N ARG A 137 -33.40 -2.28 -55.71
CA ARG A 137 -34.26 -3.42 -56.10
C ARG A 137 -35.70 -2.98 -56.32
N LYS A 138 -36.24 -2.13 -55.44
CA LYS A 138 -37.59 -1.58 -55.57
C LYS A 138 -37.72 -0.68 -56.81
N CYS A 139 -36.78 0.22 -57.03
CA CYS A 139 -36.75 1.12 -58.18
C CYS A 139 -36.65 0.34 -59.50
N TYR A 140 -35.71 -0.61 -59.60
CA TYR A 140 -35.56 -1.46 -60.78
C TYR A 140 -36.86 -2.17 -61.16
N LYS A 141 -37.55 -2.75 -60.17
CA LYS A 141 -38.85 -3.39 -60.39
C LYS A 141 -39.90 -2.42 -60.95
N GLN A 142 -39.98 -1.21 -60.39
CA GLN A 142 -40.92 -0.18 -60.84
C GLN A 142 -40.60 0.32 -62.26
N VAL A 143 -39.33 0.61 -62.55
CA VAL A 143 -38.89 1.06 -63.88
C VAL A 143 -39.12 -0.02 -64.93
N ALA A 144 -38.77 -1.28 -64.64
CA ALA A 144 -39.01 -2.40 -65.55
C ALA A 144 -40.52 -2.60 -65.83
N GLN A 145 -41.37 -2.39 -64.81
CA GLN A 145 -42.82 -2.47 -64.96
C GLN A 145 -43.36 -1.34 -65.84
N ALA A 146 -42.96 -0.10 -65.58
CA ALA A 146 -43.37 1.05 -66.36
C ALA A 146 -42.91 0.95 -67.82
N ALA A 147 -41.67 0.50 -68.05
CA ALA A 147 -41.13 0.28 -69.40
C ALA A 147 -41.92 -0.80 -70.17
N TYR A 148 -42.27 -1.90 -69.51
CA TYR A 148 -43.10 -2.94 -70.12
C TYR A 148 -44.51 -2.45 -70.45
N GLN A 149 -45.16 -1.74 -69.52
CA GLN A 149 -46.50 -1.16 -69.72
C GLN A 149 -46.49 -0.13 -70.86
N LYS A 150 -45.47 0.71 -70.94
CA LYS A 150 -45.30 1.68 -72.05
C LYS A 150 -45.22 0.97 -73.40
N LYS A 151 -44.36 -0.05 -73.53
CA LYS A 151 -44.26 -0.84 -74.76
C LYS A 151 -45.56 -1.54 -75.13
N MET A 152 -46.30 -2.05 -74.15
CA MET A 152 -47.62 -2.64 -74.37
C MET A 152 -48.61 -1.62 -74.96
N MET A 153 -48.61 -0.37 -74.46
CA MET A 153 -49.46 0.70 -74.98
C MET A 153 -49.04 1.17 -76.39
N GLU A 154 -47.75 1.27 -76.66
CA GLU A 154 -47.22 1.64 -77.99
C GLU A 154 -47.53 0.58 -79.04
N ALA A 155 -47.43 -0.71 -78.67
CA ALA A 155 -47.85 -1.82 -79.52
C ALA A 155 -49.36 -1.84 -79.77
N PHE A 156 -50.16 -1.54 -78.75
CA PHE A 156 -51.61 -1.39 -78.90
C PHE A 156 -51.98 -0.24 -79.85
N ALA A 157 -51.23 0.85 -79.84
CA ALA A 157 -51.37 1.96 -80.78
C ALA A 157 -50.85 1.66 -82.20
N GLY A 158 -50.38 0.43 -82.47
CA GLY A 158 -49.89 -0.02 -83.78
C GLY A 158 -48.51 0.53 -84.16
N ARG A 159 -47.75 1.11 -83.21
CA ARG A 159 -46.45 1.73 -83.46
C ARG A 159 -45.28 0.75 -83.33
N GLU A 160 -45.43 -0.28 -82.50
CA GLU A 160 -44.41 -1.32 -82.26
C GLU A 160 -45.06 -2.72 -82.13
N GLU A 161 -44.25 -3.77 -82.02
CA GLU A 161 -44.71 -5.12 -81.70
C GLU A 161 -44.92 -5.33 -80.21
N TYR A 162 -45.84 -6.22 -79.84
CA TYR A 162 -46.12 -6.53 -78.43
C TYR A 162 -44.91 -7.16 -77.73
N PRO A 163 -44.52 -6.66 -76.53
CA PRO A 163 -43.40 -7.23 -75.80
C PRO A 163 -43.72 -8.64 -75.27
N ARG A 164 -42.70 -9.50 -75.17
CA ARG A 164 -42.84 -10.84 -74.55
C ARG A 164 -43.35 -10.72 -73.12
N ILE A 165 -44.28 -11.61 -72.74
CA ILE A 165 -44.89 -11.64 -71.40
C ILE A 165 -43.79 -11.66 -70.34
N ARG A 166 -43.83 -10.66 -69.45
CA ARG A 166 -42.90 -10.50 -68.34
C ARG A 166 -43.68 -10.42 -67.04
N THR A 167 -43.26 -11.17 -66.03
CA THR A 167 -43.91 -11.16 -64.71
C THR A 167 -43.13 -10.33 -63.69
N PHE A 168 -43.87 -9.67 -62.80
CA PHE A 168 -43.33 -8.83 -61.72
C PHE A 168 -43.60 -9.42 -60.33
N ASN A 169 -44.29 -10.56 -60.29
CA ASN A 169 -44.53 -11.36 -59.10
C ASN A 169 -43.47 -12.47 -58.96
N SER A 170 -43.34 -13.00 -57.74
CA SER A 170 -42.36 -14.03 -57.38
C SER A 170 -42.90 -15.45 -57.65
N TYR A 171 -43.61 -15.67 -58.75
CA TYR A 171 -44.18 -16.98 -59.06
C TYR A 171 -43.11 -17.97 -59.53
N LYS A 172 -43.06 -19.17 -58.93
CA LYS A 172 -41.98 -20.16 -59.12
C LYS A 172 -41.84 -20.64 -60.57
N HIS A 173 -42.93 -20.67 -61.35
CA HIS A 173 -42.93 -21.18 -62.73
C HIS A 173 -42.81 -20.09 -63.79
N SER A 174 -42.55 -18.83 -63.42
CA SER A 174 -42.37 -17.77 -64.42
C SER A 174 -41.04 -17.95 -65.15
N THR A 175 -41.08 -18.03 -66.48
CA THR A 175 -39.87 -18.17 -67.31
C THR A 175 -39.16 -16.83 -67.52
N ASN A 176 -39.91 -15.72 -67.57
CA ASN A 176 -39.43 -14.36 -67.80
C ASN A 176 -39.91 -13.42 -66.68
N SER A 177 -39.14 -13.32 -65.59
CA SER A 177 -39.51 -12.55 -64.38
C SER A 177 -38.40 -11.61 -63.97
N VAL A 178 -38.78 -10.39 -63.58
CA VAL A 178 -37.87 -9.39 -62.98
C VAL A 178 -37.16 -9.93 -61.73
N HIS A 179 -37.80 -10.86 -61.00
CA HIS A 179 -37.18 -11.47 -59.83
C HIS A 179 -35.98 -12.35 -60.20
N LYS A 180 -36.01 -13.02 -61.36
CA LYS A 180 -34.87 -13.81 -61.85
C LYS A 180 -33.69 -12.91 -62.19
N ASP A 181 -33.93 -11.75 -62.82
CA ASP A 181 -32.85 -10.79 -63.12
C ASP A 181 -32.13 -10.32 -61.85
N LEU A 182 -32.88 -10.04 -60.78
CA LEU A 182 -32.31 -9.62 -59.50
C LEU A 182 -31.50 -10.75 -58.83
N GLN A 183 -31.95 -12.00 -58.94
CA GLN A 183 -31.21 -13.16 -58.44
C GLN A 183 -29.94 -13.44 -59.27
N GLU A 184 -30.02 -13.27 -60.59
CA GLU A 184 -28.86 -13.42 -61.47
C GLU A 184 -27.81 -12.36 -61.16
N ALA A 185 -28.20 -11.10 -61.00
CA ALA A 185 -27.29 -10.02 -60.62
C ALA A 185 -26.53 -10.33 -59.30
N GLU A 186 -27.18 -10.95 -58.33
CA GLU A 186 -26.57 -11.35 -57.06
C GLU A 186 -25.53 -12.49 -57.23
N LYS A 187 -25.71 -13.36 -58.23
CA LYS A 187 -24.70 -14.38 -58.58
C LYS A 187 -23.46 -13.76 -59.20
N TRP A 188 -23.61 -12.73 -60.04
CA TRP A 188 -22.49 -12.01 -60.65
C TRP A 188 -21.63 -11.27 -59.61
N THR A 189 -22.23 -10.72 -58.54
CA THR A 189 -21.49 -10.06 -57.47
C THR A 189 -20.62 -10.99 -56.62
N ASN A 190 -20.97 -12.29 -56.50
CA ASN A 190 -20.22 -13.23 -55.67
C ASN A 190 -18.91 -13.72 -56.29
N ILE A 191 -18.68 -13.48 -57.59
CA ILE A 191 -17.47 -13.88 -58.31
C ILE A 191 -16.25 -13.01 -57.91
N GLN A 192 -16.47 -11.81 -57.37
CA GLN A 192 -15.41 -10.90 -56.93
C GLN A 192 -14.98 -11.06 -55.45
N ARG A 193 -15.60 -11.98 -54.70
CA ARG A 193 -15.43 -12.15 -53.24
C ARG A 193 -14.01 -12.62 -52.81
N GLY A 194 -13.13 -12.96 -53.74
CA GLY A 194 -11.80 -13.54 -53.46
C GLY A 194 -10.63 -12.57 -53.27
N LYS A 195 -10.80 -11.26 -53.44
CA LYS A 195 -9.72 -10.27 -53.28
C LYS A 195 -10.22 -9.00 -52.63
N VAL A 196 -10.23 -8.98 -51.30
CA VAL A 196 -10.22 -7.72 -50.55
C VAL A 196 -9.19 -7.93 -49.43
N ASP A 197 -7.93 -7.61 -49.72
CA ASP A 197 -6.93 -7.45 -48.66
C ASP A 197 -7.25 -6.15 -47.92
N ILE A 198 -7.60 -6.29 -46.65
CA ILE A 198 -7.69 -5.16 -45.73
C ILE A 198 -6.32 -5.08 -45.07
N SER A 199 -5.43 -4.26 -45.64
CA SER A 199 -4.16 -3.85 -45.00
C SER A 199 -4.37 -2.59 -44.18
#